data_AF-A0A353E0Z0-F1
#
_entry.id   AF-A0A353E0Z0-F1
#
_cell.length_a   1.000
_cell.length_b   1.000
_cell.length_c   1.000
_cell.angle_alpha   90.00
_cell.angle_beta   90.00
_cell.angle_gamma   90.00
#
_symmetry.space_group_name_H-M   'P 1'
#
loop_
_entity.id
_entity.type
_entity.pdbx_description
1 polymer ?
#
loop_
_entity_poly.entity_id
_entity_poly.type
_entity_poly.pdbx_seq_one_letter_code
_entity_poly.pdbx_strand_id
1 'polypeptide(L)'
;MGLWLVFWVSVNFLPHGVLAQVKLGSDRLAEQGFGPLKGKRVGLLTNPSGINPRGRTTIKLLHQAPQVNLVALFGAEHGLDGKASAGTEVRNYTDSDTGLPVFSLYGPG
;
A
#
# COMPACT_ATOMS: atom_id res chain seq x y z
N MET A 1 57.00 -12.92 42.93
CA MET A 1 56.27 -12.03 42.01
C MET A 1 55.76 -12.89 40.85
N GLY A 2 54.48 -13.28 40.88
CA GLY A 2 53.87 -14.10 39.83
C GLY A 2 52.91 -13.25 39.01
N LEU A 3 53.12 -13.19 37.69
CA LEU A 3 52.26 -12.46 36.75
C LEU A 3 51.19 -13.43 36.25
N TRP A 4 49.91 -13.14 36.50
CA TRP A 4 48.79 -13.90 35.95
C TRP A 4 48.30 -13.25 34.66
N LEU A 5 48.38 -13.97 33.54
CA LEU A 5 47.80 -13.57 32.26
C LEU A 5 46.31 -13.98 32.25
N VAL A 6 45.42 -13.00 32.18
CA VAL A 6 43.99 -13.21 31.90
C VAL A 6 43.79 -13.01 30.40
N PHE A 7 43.44 -14.07 29.67
CA PHE A 7 43.00 -13.97 28.28
C PHE A 7 41.55 -13.48 28.23
N TRP A 8 41.33 -12.36 27.55
CA TRP A 8 39.99 -11.84 27.27
C TRP A 8 39.57 -12.31 25.88
N VAL A 9 38.52 -13.14 25.79
CA VAL A 9 37.91 -13.52 24.50
C VAL A 9 36.84 -12.50 24.16
N SER A 10 37.12 -11.60 23.22
CA SER A 10 36.11 -10.71 22.64
C SER A 10 35.27 -11.48 21.63
N VAL A 11 34.01 -11.76 21.96
CA VAL A 11 33.02 -12.21 20.97
C VAL A 11 32.54 -11.01 20.19
N ASN A 12 33.00 -10.85 18.96
CA ASN A 12 32.49 -9.83 18.05
C ASN A 12 31.13 -10.28 17.49
N PHE A 13 30.04 -9.69 17.99
CA PHE A 13 28.75 -9.78 17.35
C PHE A 13 28.79 -8.91 16.09
N LEU A 14 29.00 -9.54 14.93
CA LEU A 14 28.72 -8.87 13.66
C LEU A 14 27.20 -8.62 13.60
N PRO A 15 26.75 -7.38 13.30
CA PRO A 15 25.35 -7.13 13.07
C PRO A 15 24.91 -8.03 11.91
N HIS A 16 23.92 -8.89 12.15
CA HIS A 16 23.27 -9.64 11.10
C HIS A 16 22.84 -8.63 10.04
N GLY A 17 23.27 -8.82 8.79
CA GLY A 17 23.00 -7.89 7.71
C GLY A 17 21.52 -7.53 7.72
N VAL A 18 21.22 -6.23 7.83
CA VAL A 18 19.86 -5.72 7.72
C VAL A 18 19.37 -6.18 6.35
N LEU A 19 18.49 -7.18 6.32
CA LEU A 19 17.88 -7.62 5.07
C LEU A 19 17.20 -6.40 4.47
N ALA A 20 17.59 -6.03 3.25
CA ALA A 20 17.03 -4.86 2.58
C ALA A 20 15.51 -5.02 2.50
N GLN A 21 14.78 -4.18 3.24
CA GLN A 21 13.32 -4.25 3.22
C GLN A 21 12.79 -3.75 1.88
N VAL A 22 11.95 -4.56 1.25
CA VAL A 22 11.24 -4.15 0.04
C VAL A 22 10.28 -3.03 0.40
N LYS A 23 10.31 -1.96 -0.40
CA LYS A 23 9.39 -0.85 -0.27
C LYS A 23 8.30 -0.94 -1.32
N LEU A 24 7.04 -0.95 -0.88
CA LEU A 24 5.92 -1.00 -1.79
C LEU A 24 5.86 0.27 -2.66
N GLY A 25 5.30 0.13 -3.86
CA GLY A 25 5.14 1.25 -4.79
C GLY A 25 4.32 2.40 -4.20
N SER A 26 3.27 2.12 -3.42
CA SER A 26 2.45 3.11 -2.74
C SER A 26 3.25 3.95 -1.73
N ASP A 27 4.18 3.32 -1.00
CA ASP A 27 5.05 4.03 -0.06
C ASP A 27 6.10 4.88 -0.80
N ARG A 28 6.68 4.37 -1.88
CA ARG A 28 7.59 5.16 -2.73
C ARG A 28 6.91 6.38 -3.32
N LEU A 29 5.68 6.23 -3.80
CA LEU A 29 4.91 7.31 -4.38
C LEU A 29 4.59 8.39 -3.33
N ALA A 30 4.24 7.99 -2.11
CA ALA A 30 4.01 8.91 -1.00
C ALA A 30 5.28 9.68 -0.61
N GLU A 31 6.44 9.03 -0.57
CA GLU A 31 7.73 9.70 -0.26
C GLU A 31 8.15 10.73 -1.30
N GLN A 32 7.80 10.49 -2.56
CA GLN A 32 8.00 11.46 -3.64
C GLN A 32 6.93 12.57 -3.63
N GLY A 33 6.11 12.66 -2.59
CA GLY A 33 5.03 13.62 -2.47
C GLY A 33 3.97 13.46 -3.58
N PHE A 34 3.79 12.25 -4.10
CA PHE A 34 2.91 11.95 -5.24
C PHE A 34 3.21 12.77 -6.50
N GLY A 35 4.45 13.22 -6.67
CA GLY A 35 4.88 14.07 -7.80
C GLY A 35 4.40 13.59 -9.19
N PRO A 36 4.51 12.29 -9.54
CA PRO A 36 4.02 11.77 -10.82
C PRO A 36 2.51 11.96 -11.08
N LEU A 37 1.70 12.17 -10.04
CA LEU A 37 0.24 12.32 -10.12
C LEU A 37 -0.22 13.77 -10.19
N LYS A 38 0.66 14.74 -9.96
CA LYS A 38 0.29 16.16 -9.87
C LYS A 38 -0.39 16.65 -11.16
N GLY A 39 -1.52 17.34 -10.99
CA GLY A 39 -2.29 17.91 -12.11
C GLY A 39 -3.08 16.89 -12.93
N LYS A 40 -3.09 15.61 -12.55
CA LYS A 40 -3.84 14.55 -13.23
C LYS A 40 -5.12 14.24 -12.47
N ARG A 41 -6.17 13.84 -13.20
CA ARG A 41 -7.32 13.15 -12.61
C ARG A 41 -6.95 11.67 -12.46
N VAL A 42 -6.99 11.15 -11.23
CA VAL A 42 -6.50 9.82 -10.91
C VAL A 42 -7.67 8.88 -10.67
N GLY A 43 -7.69 7.76 -11.40
CA GLY A 43 -8.52 6.61 -11.10
C GLY A 43 -7.68 5.51 -10.45
N LEU A 44 -8.19 4.89 -9.37
CA LEU A 44 -7.47 3.82 -8.68
C LEU A 44 -8.16 2.48 -8.88
N LEU A 45 -7.50 1.57 -9.60
CA LEU A 45 -7.83 0.15 -9.59
C LEU A 45 -7.16 -0.52 -8.39
N THR A 46 -7.95 -1.13 -7.52
CA THR A 46 -7.42 -1.79 -6.32
C THR A 46 -8.39 -2.83 -5.76
N ASN A 47 -7.98 -3.47 -4.66
CA ASN A 47 -8.72 -4.47 -3.91
C ASN A 47 -8.22 -4.44 -2.44
N PRO A 48 -8.72 -5.32 -1.56
CA PRO A 48 -8.29 -5.32 -0.15
C PRO A 48 -6.79 -5.56 0.10
N SER A 49 -6.04 -6.14 -0.84
CA SER A 49 -4.59 -6.33 -0.69
C SER A 49 -3.78 -5.06 -0.94
N GLY A 50 -4.41 -3.99 -1.45
CA GLY A 50 -3.82 -2.68 -1.70
C GLY A 50 -3.47 -1.89 -0.43
N ILE A 51 -2.84 -2.52 0.54
CA ILE A 51 -2.50 -2.02 1.87
C ILE A 51 -0.98 -2.01 2.06
N ASN A 52 -0.44 -1.01 2.75
CA ASN A 52 1.00 -0.94 3.07
C ASN A 52 1.32 -1.60 4.43
N PRO A 53 2.62 -1.76 4.80
CA PRO A 53 3.01 -2.38 6.08
C PRO A 53 2.50 -1.65 7.33
N ARG A 54 1.98 -0.42 7.18
CA ARG A 54 1.36 0.38 8.26
C ARG A 54 -0.16 0.19 8.32
N GLY A 55 -0.71 -0.76 7.56
CA GLY A 55 -2.15 -0.99 7.51
C GLY A 55 -2.93 0.10 6.77
N ARG A 56 -2.28 0.98 5.99
CA ARG A 56 -2.96 2.04 5.23
C ARG A 56 -3.27 1.55 3.83
N THR A 57 -4.54 1.65 3.44
CA THR A 57 -4.96 1.36 2.07
C THR A 57 -4.45 2.43 1.12
N THR A 58 -4.20 2.05 -0.12
CA THR A 58 -3.79 2.98 -1.18
C THR A 58 -4.90 4.00 -1.47
N ILE A 59 -6.17 3.61 -1.30
CA ILE A 59 -7.33 4.52 -1.35
C ILE A 59 -7.12 5.67 -0.35
N LYS A 60 -6.89 5.36 0.94
CA LYS A 60 -6.69 6.38 1.98
C LYS A 60 -5.45 7.23 1.70
N LEU A 61 -4.35 6.63 1.27
CA LEU A 61 -3.12 7.37 0.95
C LEU A 61 -3.33 8.41 -0.15
N LEU A 62 -4.05 8.06 -1.22
CA LEU A 62 -4.32 8.98 -2.33
C LEU A 62 -5.42 9.98 -2.00
N HIS A 63 -6.50 9.56 -1.35
CA HIS A 63 -7.64 10.43 -1.02
C HIS A 63 -7.26 11.52 0.00
N GLN A 64 -6.35 11.23 0.93
CA GLN A 64 -5.89 12.20 1.93
C GLN A 64 -4.74 13.10 1.44
N ALA A 65 -4.21 12.87 0.24
CA ALA A 65 -3.11 13.65 -0.32
C ALA A 65 -3.66 14.86 -1.10
N PRO A 66 -3.51 16.12 -0.61
CA PRO A 66 -4.15 17.29 -1.23
C PRO A 66 -3.67 17.59 -2.66
N GLN A 67 -2.50 17.10 -3.04
CA GLN A 67 -1.94 17.24 -4.40
C GLN A 67 -2.45 16.19 -5.39
N VAL A 68 -3.20 15.19 -4.93
CA VAL A 68 -3.76 14.12 -5.74
C VAL A 68 -5.25 14.37 -5.94
N ASN A 69 -5.66 14.50 -7.20
CA ASN A 69 -7.07 14.57 -7.56
C ASN A 69 -7.60 13.16 -7.85
N LEU A 70 -7.88 12.40 -6.80
CA LEU A 70 -8.50 11.06 -6.90
C LEU A 70 -9.99 11.21 -7.20
N VAL A 71 -10.43 10.72 -8.36
CA VAL A 71 -11.80 10.99 -8.88
C VAL A 71 -12.68 9.74 -9.01
N ALA A 72 -12.09 8.55 -9.01
CA ALA A 72 -12.81 7.29 -9.16
C ALA A 72 -12.03 6.10 -8.61
N LEU A 73 -12.75 5.08 -8.18
CA LEU A 73 -12.22 3.78 -7.76
C LEU A 73 -12.71 2.69 -8.72
N PHE A 74 -11.91 1.65 -8.90
CA PHE A 74 -12.24 0.52 -9.75
C PHE A 74 -12.00 -0.78 -8.99
N GLY A 75 -13.00 -1.65 -8.96
CA GLY A 75 -12.94 -3.00 -8.40
C GLY A 75 -12.97 -4.06 -9.49
N ALA A 76 -12.25 -5.17 -9.30
CA ALA A 76 -12.25 -6.30 -10.22
C ALA A 76 -13.35 -7.32 -9.85
N GLU A 77 -13.09 -8.62 -10.04
CA GLU A 77 -14.06 -9.72 -9.87
C GLU A 77 -14.73 -9.78 -8.48
N HIS A 78 -13.98 -9.52 -7.41
CA HIS A 78 -14.53 -9.56 -6.04
C HIS A 78 -15.04 -8.20 -5.55
N GLY A 79 -15.14 -7.21 -6.44
CA GLY A 79 -15.41 -5.83 -6.09
C GLY A 79 -14.22 -5.16 -5.39
N LEU A 80 -14.43 -3.90 -4.98
CA LEU A 80 -13.40 -3.11 -4.31
C LEU A 80 -13.14 -3.58 -2.87
N ASP A 81 -14.19 -4.03 -2.17
CA ASP A 81 -14.14 -4.48 -0.77
C ASP A 81 -13.88 -6.00 -0.62
N GLY A 82 -13.84 -6.73 -1.74
CA GLY A 82 -13.56 -8.16 -1.77
C GLY A 82 -14.70 -9.05 -1.28
N LYS A 83 -15.93 -8.54 -1.14
CA LYS A 83 -17.05 -9.31 -0.59
C LYS A 83 -17.88 -10.04 -1.64
N ALA A 84 -17.74 -9.70 -2.92
CA ALA A 84 -18.48 -10.39 -3.98
C ALA A 84 -17.91 -11.80 -4.19
N SER A 85 -18.81 -12.79 -4.30
CA SER A 85 -18.43 -14.16 -4.64
C SER A 85 -17.90 -14.23 -6.09
N ALA A 86 -16.98 -15.16 -6.35
CA ALA A 86 -16.47 -15.39 -7.70
C ALA A 86 -17.62 -15.62 -8.70
N GLY A 87 -17.51 -15.06 -9.91
CA GLY A 87 -18.55 -15.16 -10.93
C GLY A 87 -19.82 -14.34 -10.67
N THR A 88 -19.88 -13.55 -9.59
CA THR A 88 -21.03 -12.68 -9.32
C THR A 88 -20.81 -11.29 -9.92
N GLU A 89 -21.85 -10.74 -10.53
CA GLU A 89 -21.82 -9.36 -11.03
C GLU A 89 -21.68 -8.38 -9.86
N VAL A 90 -20.75 -7.43 -10.00
CA VAL A 90 -20.60 -6.30 -9.08
C VAL A 90 -21.11 -5.06 -9.80
N ARG A 91 -22.05 -4.34 -9.20
CA ARG A 91 -22.60 -3.10 -9.76
C ARG A 91 -21.75 -1.91 -9.35
N ASN A 92 -21.84 -0.84 -10.13
CA ASN A 92 -21.27 0.47 -9.77
C ASN A 92 -21.98 1.02 -8.53
N TYR A 93 -21.23 1.71 -7.66
CA TYR A 93 -21.76 2.31 -6.43
C TYR A 93 -20.93 3.52 -6.00
N THR A 94 -21.32 4.19 -4.92
CA THR A 94 -20.54 5.26 -4.30
C THR A 94 -19.89 4.74 -3.03
N ASP A 95 -18.56 4.87 -2.94
CA ASP A 95 -17.81 4.50 -1.74
C ASP A 95 -18.20 5.42 -0.57
N SER A 96 -18.64 4.84 0.54
CA SER A 96 -19.13 5.60 1.69
C SER A 96 -18.03 6.38 2.41
N ASP A 97 -16.79 5.90 2.36
CA ASP A 97 -15.67 6.49 3.10
C ASP A 97 -15.09 7.72 2.38
N THR A 98 -15.06 7.67 1.04
CA THR A 98 -14.45 8.72 0.20
C THR A 98 -15.48 9.55 -0.57
N GLY A 99 -16.72 9.09 -0.70
CA GLY A 99 -17.75 9.69 -1.55
C GLY A 99 -17.49 9.53 -3.04
N LEU A 100 -16.48 8.75 -3.45
CA LEU A 100 -16.09 8.59 -4.84
C LEU A 100 -16.93 7.52 -5.55
N PRO A 101 -17.19 7.66 -6.86
CA PRO A 101 -17.79 6.58 -7.64
C PRO A 101 -16.82 5.39 -7.72
N VAL A 102 -17.37 4.21 -7.51
CA VAL A 102 -16.72 2.91 -7.68
C VAL A 102 -17.31 2.26 -8.92
N PHE A 103 -16.45 1.95 -9.88
CA PHE A 103 -16.83 1.21 -11.08
C PHE A 103 -16.39 -0.25 -10.96
N SER A 104 -17.29 -1.16 -11.33
CA SER A 104 -16.94 -2.56 -11.49
C SER A 104 -16.26 -2.77 -12.83
N LEU A 105 -15.17 -3.53 -12.85
CA LEU A 105 -14.52 -4.03 -14.05
C LEU A 105 -14.94 -5.48 -14.36
N TYR A 106 -15.90 -6.02 -13.61
CA TYR A 106 -16.40 -7.38 -13.76
C TYR A 106 -17.93 -7.39 -13.89
N GLY A 107 -18.42 -7.93 -15.00
CA GLY A 107 -19.82 -7.84 -15.41
C GLY A 107 -20.03 -6.90 -16.60
N PRO A 108 -21.28 -6.72 -17.06
CA PRO A 108 -21.59 -5.96 -18.27
C PRO A 108 -21.43 -4.43 -18.17
N GLY A 109 -21.13 -3.89 -16.99
CA GLY A 109 -20.85 -2.46 -16.78
C GLY A 109 -22.05 -1.62 -16.39
#